data_AF-A0A6G1X7W9-F1
#
_entry.id   AF-A0A6G1X7W9-F1
#
_cell.length_a   1.000
_cell.length_b   1.000
_cell.length_c   1.000
_cell.angle_alpha   90.00
_cell.angle_beta   90.00
_cell.angle_gamma   90.00
#
_symmetry.space_group_name_H-M   'P 1'
#
loop_
_entity.id
_entity.type
_entity.pdbx_description
1 polymer ?
#
loop_
_entity_poly.entity_id
_entity_poly.type
_entity_poly.pdbx_seq_one_letter_code
_entity_poly.pdbx_strand_id
1 'polypeptide(L)'
;MANLNFSFEKAYDTISINDKDYKLYYDDDSLRKYQDQALKYKKEVDKYLKKQKKIENMTEQQQKELEEKGMVFVREFVETFYGEGSYETLYQASGKSMINFMPLIEYTLDWLDSKVPDLDEKKKAYYTKKRK
;
A
#
# COMPACT_ATOMS: atom_id res chain seq x y z
N MET A 1 -46.35 -15.77 -4.94
CA MET A 1 -45.07 -15.79 -5.67
C MET A 1 -44.04 -15.13 -4.77
N ALA A 2 -42.87 -15.75 -4.57
CA ALA A 2 -41.82 -15.15 -3.76
C ALA A 2 -40.98 -14.21 -4.63
N ASN A 3 -40.85 -12.94 -4.22
CA ASN A 3 -39.89 -12.02 -4.81
C ASN A 3 -38.53 -12.23 -4.12
N LEU A 4 -37.51 -12.58 -4.91
CA LEU A 4 -36.13 -12.64 -4.46
C LEU A 4 -35.45 -11.34 -4.85
N ASN A 5 -35.01 -10.56 -3.86
CA ASN A 5 -34.25 -9.33 -4.06
C ASN A 5 -32.80 -9.55 -3.63
N PHE A 6 -31.86 -9.19 -4.50
CA PHE A 6 -30.42 -9.22 -4.24
C PHE A 6 -29.84 -7.84 -4.58
N SER A 7 -28.94 -7.32 -3.75
CA SER A 7 -28.25 -6.04 -3.97
C SER A 7 -26.76 -6.23 -3.80
N PHE A 8 -25.97 -5.61 -4.68
CA PHE A 8 -24.52 -5.54 -4.53
C PHE A 8 -24.13 -4.45 -3.54
N GLU A 9 -23.08 -4.69 -2.78
CA GLU A 9 -22.42 -3.66 -1.96
C GLU A 9 -21.52 -2.78 -2.83
N LYS A 10 -21.16 -1.60 -2.31
CA LYS A 10 -20.25 -0.69 -3.01
C LYS A 10 -18.84 -1.24 -2.92
N ALA A 11 -18.08 -1.21 -4.02
CA ALA A 11 -16.72 -1.74 -4.08
C ALA A 11 -15.66 -0.79 -3.46
N TYR A 12 -15.91 -0.26 -2.27
CA TYR A 12 -14.92 0.51 -1.51
C TYR A 12 -15.13 0.39 0.00
N ASP A 13 -14.04 0.46 0.74
CA ASP A 13 -14.05 0.71 2.18
C ASP A 13 -13.75 2.19 2.46
N THR A 14 -14.15 2.65 3.64
CA THR A 14 -13.82 4.00 4.11
C THR A 14 -12.91 3.90 5.32
N ILE A 15 -11.77 4.61 5.27
CA ILE A 15 -10.85 4.77 6.40
C ILE A 15 -10.89 6.22 6.84
N SER A 16 -11.15 6.43 8.13
CA SER A 16 -11.09 7.75 8.74
C SER A 16 -9.71 7.96 9.38
N ILE A 17 -8.98 8.98 8.91
CA ILE A 17 -7.65 9.35 9.41
C ILE A 17 -7.70 10.81 9.83
N ASN A 18 -7.55 11.10 11.13
CA ASN A 18 -7.57 12.46 11.69
C ASN A 18 -8.75 13.30 11.14
N ASP A 19 -9.96 12.76 11.30
CA ASP A 19 -11.24 13.38 10.88
C ASP A 19 -11.41 13.58 9.36
N LYS A 20 -10.60 12.92 8.54
CA LYS A 20 -10.77 12.85 7.08
C LYS A 20 -11.06 11.43 6.62
N ASP A 21 -12.10 11.29 5.82
CA ASP A 21 -12.49 10.02 5.23
C ASP A 21 -11.84 9.82 3.87
N TYR A 22 -11.17 8.68 3.72
CA TYR A 22 -10.58 8.24 2.48
C TYR A 22 -11.26 6.96 2.00
N LYS A 23 -11.54 6.90 0.70
CA LYS A 23 -12.14 5.72 0.07
C LYS A 23 -11.06 4.87 -0.54
N LEU A 24 -10.96 3.62 -0.08
CA LEU A 24 -10.12 2.61 -0.72
C LEU A 24 -10.99 1.70 -1.57
N TYR A 25 -10.82 1.79 -2.87
CA TYR A 25 -11.62 1.03 -3.82
C TYR A 25 -11.07 -0.38 -3.99
N TYR A 26 -11.96 -1.37 -4.02
CA TYR A 26 -11.59 -2.77 -4.24
C TYR A 26 -12.24 -3.35 -5.50
N ASP A 27 -12.63 -2.50 -6.45
CA ASP A 27 -12.88 -2.95 -7.82
C ASP A 27 -11.60 -3.50 -8.47
N ASP A 28 -11.76 -4.30 -9.52
CA ASP A 28 -10.66 -5.03 -10.16
C ASP A 28 -9.54 -4.11 -10.68
N ASP A 29 -9.88 -2.92 -11.20
CA ASP A 29 -8.90 -1.97 -11.72
C ASP A 29 -8.10 -1.34 -10.58
N SER A 30 -8.78 -0.94 -9.51
CA SER A 30 -8.16 -0.40 -8.30
C SER A 30 -7.24 -1.42 -7.62
N LEU A 31 -7.71 -2.66 -7.40
CA LEU A 31 -6.89 -3.71 -6.78
C LEU A 31 -5.63 -4.01 -7.60
N ARG A 32 -5.74 -4.08 -8.92
CA ARG A 32 -4.58 -4.30 -9.80
C ARG A 32 -3.56 -3.18 -9.65
N LYS A 33 -4.02 -1.92 -9.68
CA LYS A 33 -3.16 -0.75 -9.47
C LYS A 33 -2.46 -0.79 -8.11
N TYR A 34 -3.20 -1.15 -7.06
CA TYR A 34 -2.70 -1.22 -5.69
C TYR A 34 -1.66 -2.34 -5.52
N GLN A 35 -1.88 -3.51 -6.11
CA GLN A 35 -0.92 -4.61 -6.13
C GLN A 35 0.38 -4.22 -6.83
N ASP A 36 0.31 -3.62 -8.02
CA ASP A 36 1.48 -3.17 -8.76
C ASP A 36 2.28 -2.15 -7.95
N GLN A 37 1.58 -1.22 -7.29
CA GLN A 37 2.21 -0.21 -6.44
C GLN A 37 2.81 -0.82 -5.16
N ALA A 38 2.16 -1.77 -4.51
CA ALA A 38 2.69 -2.47 -3.34
C ALA A 38 3.97 -3.27 -3.69
N LEU A 39 4.00 -3.92 -4.86
CA LEU A 39 5.19 -4.59 -5.38
C LEU A 39 6.34 -3.61 -5.68
N LYS A 40 6.03 -2.45 -6.25
CA LYS A 40 7.00 -1.37 -6.49
C LYS A 40 7.56 -0.85 -5.16
N TYR A 41 6.68 -0.54 -4.21
CA TYR A 41 7.04 -0.08 -2.88
C TYR A 41 8.00 -1.03 -2.17
N LYS A 42 7.66 -2.34 -2.13
CA LYS A 42 8.53 -3.36 -1.52
C LYS A 42 9.94 -3.39 -2.13
N LYS A 43 10.04 -3.33 -3.46
CA LYS A 43 11.33 -3.31 -4.17
C LYS A 43 12.15 -2.06 -3.83
N GLU A 44 11.52 -0.90 -3.77
CA GLU A 44 12.21 0.36 -3.45
C GLU A 44 12.62 0.43 -1.98
N VAL A 45 11.79 -0.05 -1.06
CA VAL A 45 12.15 -0.20 0.37
C VAL A 45 13.35 -1.13 0.54
N ASP A 46 13.35 -2.30 -0.12
CA ASP A 46 14.50 -3.22 -0.05
C ASP A 46 15.80 -2.57 -0.56
N LYS A 47 15.72 -1.79 -1.64
CA LYS A 47 16.87 -1.02 -2.16
C LYS A 47 17.29 0.07 -1.19
N TYR A 48 16.34 0.79 -0.61
CA TYR A 48 16.56 1.85 0.36
C TYR A 48 17.27 1.31 1.61
N LEU A 49 16.74 0.23 2.21
CA LEU A 49 17.33 -0.41 3.39
C LEU A 49 18.75 -0.92 3.12
N LYS A 50 19.01 -1.48 1.93
CA LYS A 50 20.37 -1.91 1.53
C LYS A 50 21.35 -0.74 1.46
N LYS A 51 20.90 0.44 1.00
CA LYS A 51 21.71 1.66 0.95
C LYS A 51 21.88 2.26 2.35
N GLN A 52 20.84 2.27 3.15
CA GLN A 52 20.84 2.79 4.52
C GLN A 52 21.82 2.02 5.43
N LYS A 53 22.02 0.71 5.21
CA LYS A 53 23.07 -0.08 5.90
C LYS A 53 24.50 0.43 5.65
N LYS A 54 24.71 1.29 4.66
CA LYS A 54 26.00 1.90 4.32
C LYS A 54 26.03 3.40 4.62
N ILE A 55 25.09 3.91 5.42
CA ILE A 55 24.92 5.34 5.69
C ILE A 55 26.17 5.98 6.31
N GLU A 56 26.89 5.23 7.15
CA GLU A 56 28.15 5.67 7.79
C GLU A 56 29.25 6.00 6.77
N ASN A 57 29.17 5.42 5.57
CA ASN A 57 30.12 5.64 4.47
C ASN A 57 29.64 6.68 3.46
N MET A 58 28.49 7.33 3.70
CA MET A 58 27.91 8.31 2.79
C MET A 58 28.26 9.73 3.21
N THR A 59 28.49 10.60 2.23
CA THR A 59 28.57 12.05 2.47
C THR A 59 27.20 12.60 2.88
N GLU A 60 27.17 13.75 3.55
CA GLU A 60 25.91 14.42 3.91
C GLU A 60 24.97 14.63 2.71
N GLN A 61 25.52 14.96 1.54
CA GLN A 61 24.74 15.12 0.31
C GLN A 61 24.13 13.79 -0.14
N GLN A 62 24.89 12.69 -0.07
CA GLN A 62 24.38 11.35 -0.41
C GLN A 62 23.32 10.86 0.58
N GLN A 63 23.44 11.23 1.86
CA GLN A 63 22.43 10.94 2.87
C GLN A 63 21.12 11.67 2.57
N LYS A 64 21.18 12.98 2.27
CA LYS A 64 20.00 13.76 1.87
C LYS A 64 19.33 13.21 0.61
N GLU A 65 20.11 12.88 -0.42
CA GLU A 65 19.54 12.27 -1.63
C GLU A 65 18.89 10.90 -1.36
N LEU A 66 19.43 10.13 -0.41
CA LEU A 66 18.83 8.87 -0.01
C LEU A 66 17.49 9.09 0.69
N GLU A 67 17.43 10.04 1.63
CA GLU A 67 16.20 10.43 2.34
C GLU A 67 15.13 10.94 1.38
N GLU A 68 15.47 11.83 0.45
CA GLU A 68 14.55 12.34 -0.57
C GLU A 68 13.99 11.22 -1.43
N LYS A 69 14.83 10.28 -1.87
CA LYS A 69 14.38 9.07 -2.60
C LYS A 69 13.45 8.20 -1.75
N GLY A 70 13.73 8.12 -0.44
CA GLY A 70 12.85 7.54 0.57
C GLY A 70 11.43 8.08 0.49
N MET A 71 11.31 9.40 0.51
CA MET A 71 10.02 10.11 0.51
C MET A 71 9.25 9.94 -0.80
N VAL A 72 9.94 9.85 -1.94
CA VAL A 72 9.29 9.74 -3.25
C VAL A 72 8.43 8.47 -3.36
N PHE A 73 8.96 7.29 -3.03
CA PHE A 73 8.19 6.06 -3.18
C PHE A 73 7.07 5.93 -2.14
N VAL A 74 7.24 6.52 -0.95
CA VAL A 74 6.19 6.62 0.06
C VAL A 74 5.07 7.52 -0.45
N ARG A 75 5.40 8.67 -1.03
CA ARG A 75 4.42 9.58 -1.64
C ARG A 75 3.60 8.88 -2.72
N GLU A 76 4.26 8.26 -3.68
CA GLU A 76 3.58 7.54 -4.77
C GLU A 76 2.67 6.43 -4.23
N PHE A 77 3.11 5.71 -3.20
CA PHE A 77 2.27 4.70 -2.53
C PHE A 77 1.02 5.35 -1.94
N VAL A 78 1.18 6.37 -1.10
CA VAL A 78 0.05 7.01 -0.42
C VAL A 78 -0.93 7.62 -1.41
N GLU A 79 -0.44 8.36 -2.41
CA GLU A 79 -1.30 8.99 -3.41
C GLU A 79 -2.02 7.97 -4.29
N THR A 80 -1.45 6.78 -4.48
CA THR A 80 -2.11 5.69 -5.19
C THR A 80 -3.35 5.20 -4.47
N PHE A 81 -3.27 5.01 -3.14
CA PHE A 81 -4.37 4.49 -2.32
C PHE A 81 -5.35 5.57 -1.90
N TYR A 82 -4.84 6.71 -1.43
CA TYR A 82 -5.60 7.77 -0.78
C TYR A 82 -5.91 8.97 -1.68
N GLY A 83 -5.44 8.95 -2.94
CA GLY A 83 -5.67 10.00 -3.93
C GLY A 83 -4.60 11.09 -3.97
N GLU A 84 -4.58 11.87 -5.04
CA GLU A 84 -3.59 12.94 -5.25
C GLU A 84 -3.60 13.98 -4.12
N GLY A 85 -2.43 14.40 -3.66
CA GLY A 85 -2.28 15.37 -2.56
C GLY A 85 -2.54 14.81 -1.16
N SER A 86 -2.94 13.54 -1.04
CA SER A 86 -3.14 12.88 0.26
C SER A 86 -1.83 12.75 1.05
N TYR A 87 -0.70 12.51 0.38
CA TYR A 87 0.60 12.38 1.03
C TYR A 87 0.94 13.59 1.89
N GLU A 88 0.87 14.81 1.34
CA GLU A 88 1.24 16.02 2.08
C GLU A 88 0.35 16.21 3.31
N THR A 89 -0.96 16.00 3.14
CA THR A 89 -1.93 16.10 4.25
C THR A 89 -1.60 15.09 5.35
N LEU A 90 -1.41 13.83 5.00
CA LEU A 90 -1.19 12.74 5.95
C LEU A 90 0.19 12.84 6.60
N TYR A 91 1.21 13.28 5.85
CA TYR A 91 2.58 13.45 6.35
C TYR A 91 2.67 14.64 7.31
N GLN A 92 1.95 15.73 7.04
CA GLN A 92 1.80 16.81 8.01
C GLN A 92 1.08 16.31 9.28
N ALA A 93 0.02 15.51 9.13
CA ALA A 93 -0.73 14.98 10.25
C ALA A 93 0.07 13.98 11.10
N SER A 94 1.08 13.30 10.53
CA SER A 94 2.02 12.46 11.29
C SER A 94 3.10 13.26 12.05
N GLY A 95 3.06 14.60 11.98
CA GLY A 95 4.07 15.48 12.55
C GLY A 95 5.35 15.53 11.72
N LYS A 96 5.27 15.26 10.41
CA LYS A 96 6.44 15.14 9.51
C LYS A 96 7.42 14.05 9.95
N SER A 97 6.94 13.05 10.68
CA SER A 97 7.72 11.91 11.15
C SER A 97 7.40 10.69 10.31
N MET A 98 8.41 10.15 9.61
CA MET A 98 8.24 8.89 8.90
C MET A 98 8.00 7.72 9.86
N ILE A 99 8.57 7.73 11.06
CA ILE A 99 8.32 6.71 12.07
C ILE A 99 6.83 6.64 12.42
N ASN A 100 6.18 7.79 12.58
CA ASN A 100 4.74 7.88 12.84
C ASN A 100 3.89 7.59 11.59
N PHE A 101 4.47 7.69 10.40
CA PHE A 101 3.79 7.50 9.13
C PHE A 101 3.78 6.04 8.68
N MET A 102 4.82 5.27 8.99
CA MET A 102 4.93 3.85 8.61
C MET A 102 3.74 2.98 9.05
N PRO A 103 3.15 3.15 10.26
CA PRO A 103 1.96 2.38 10.65
C PRO A 103 0.78 2.53 9.68
N LEU A 104 0.63 3.70 9.04
CA LEU A 104 -0.41 3.89 8.01
C LEU A 104 -0.12 3.05 6.77
N ILE A 105 1.14 2.97 6.35
CA ILE A 105 1.54 2.15 5.21
C ILE A 105 1.29 0.67 5.49
N GLU A 106 1.69 0.19 6.67
CA GLU A 106 1.45 -1.18 7.11
C GLU A 106 -0.04 -1.51 7.15
N TYR A 107 -0.85 -0.65 7.77
CA TYR A 107 -2.31 -0.79 7.78
C TYR A 107 -2.91 -0.87 6.38
N THR A 108 -2.40 -0.07 5.44
CA THR A 108 -2.87 -0.05 4.05
C THR A 108 -2.52 -1.35 3.32
N LEU A 109 -1.33 -1.90 3.57
CA LEU A 109 -0.89 -3.17 3.01
C LEU A 109 -1.71 -4.33 3.57
N ASP A 110 -1.94 -4.36 4.88
CA ASP A 110 -2.79 -5.37 5.52
C ASP A 110 -4.23 -5.31 5.00
N TRP A 111 -4.77 -4.11 4.80
CA TRP A 111 -6.06 -3.92 4.15
C TRP A 111 -6.06 -4.49 2.73
N LEU A 112 -5.04 -4.21 1.92
CA LEU A 112 -4.93 -4.74 0.56
C LEU A 112 -4.89 -6.27 0.56
N ASP A 113 -4.08 -6.87 1.42
CA ASP A 113 -3.97 -8.32 1.57
C ASP A 113 -5.31 -8.94 2.00
N SER A 114 -6.12 -8.23 2.79
CA SER A 114 -7.47 -8.69 3.17
C SER A 114 -8.47 -8.69 2.00
N LYS A 115 -8.28 -7.83 1.00
CA LYS A 115 -9.18 -7.68 -0.16
C LYS A 115 -8.76 -8.50 -1.36
N VAL A 116 -7.47 -8.81 -1.46
CA VAL A 116 -6.95 -9.73 -2.47
C VAL A 116 -7.18 -11.15 -1.96
N PRO A 117 -8.15 -11.91 -2.51
CA PRO A 117 -8.37 -13.28 -2.07
C PRO A 117 -7.06 -14.04 -2.24
N ASP A 118 -6.67 -14.73 -1.17
CA ASP A 118 -5.46 -15.51 -1.05
C ASP A 118 -5.23 -16.32 -2.34
N LEU A 119 -4.34 -15.83 -3.23
CA LEU A 119 -3.98 -16.53 -4.46
C LEU A 119 -3.37 -17.91 -4.15
N ASP A 120 -3.12 -18.22 -2.88
CA ASP A 120 -2.72 -19.52 -2.39
C ASP A 120 -3.79 -20.61 -2.52
N GLU A 121 -5.10 -20.31 -2.61
CA GLU A 121 -6.09 -21.34 -2.99
C GLU A 121 -5.94 -21.76 -4.46
N LYS A 122 -5.65 -20.81 -5.36
CA LYS A 122 -5.36 -21.12 -6.77
C LYS A 122 -4.02 -21.85 -6.94
N LYS A 123 -3.00 -21.53 -6.11
CA LYS A 123 -1.74 -22.30 -6.10
C LYS A 123 -1.94 -23.71 -5.51
N LYS A 124 -2.66 -23.88 -4.40
CA LYS A 124 -2.96 -25.21 -3.82
C LYS A 124 -3.69 -26.11 -4.81
N ALA A 125 -4.66 -25.58 -5.57
CA ALA A 125 -5.35 -26.33 -6.62
C ALA A 125 -4.46 -26.73 -7.81
N TYR A 126 -3.47 -25.89 -8.17
CA TYR A 126 -2.52 -26.18 -9.25
C TYR A 126 -1.51 -27.28 -8.88
N TYR A 127 -1.09 -27.36 -7.61
CA TYR A 127 -0.17 -28.41 -7.13
C TYR A 127 -0.86 -29.74 -6.78
N THR A 128 -2.14 -29.71 -6.38
CA THR A 128 -2.90 -30.92 -6.03
C THR A 128 -3.54 -31.63 -7.23
N LYS A 129 -3.73 -30.95 -8.37
CA LYS A 129 -4.21 -31.58 -9.62
C LYS A 129 -3.14 -32.34 -10.41
N LYS A 130 -1.88 -32.38 -9.97
CA LYS A 130 -0.78 -33.12 -10.62
C LYS A 130 -0.41 -34.45 -9.94
N ARG A 131 -1.31 -35.02 -9.13
CA ARG A 131 -1.22 -36.39 -8.62
C ARG A 131 -2.53 -37.15 -8.85
N LYS A 132 -2.70 -37.65 -10.06
CA LYS A 132 -3.35 -38.93 -10.34
C LYS A 132 -2.77 -39.50 -11.63
#